data_AF-A0A662JH76-F1
#
_entry.id   AF-A0A662JH76-F1
#
_cell.length_a   1.000
_cell.length_b   1.000
_cell.length_c   1.000
_cell.angle_alpha   90.00
_cell.angle_beta   90.00
_cell.angle_gamma   90.00
#
_symmetry.space_group_name_H-M   'P 1'
#
loop_
_entity.id
_entity.type
_entity.pdbx_description
1 polymer ?
#
loop_
_entity_poly.entity_id
_entity_poly.type
_entity_poly.pdbx_seq_one_letter_code
_entity_poly.pdbx_strand_id
1 'polypeptide(L)'
;MLKDEQVKRWYRNVARGSPITAEVALRRFSRLCELLKMNPKEKVERARKDLADFQDKLEDMVSELEDEGKAPGYIADLMKTIKSWLC
;
A
#
# COMPACT_ATOMS: atom_id res chain seq x y z
N MET A 1 -4.36 6.72 -10.19
CA MET A 1 -4.64 6.48 -8.76
C MET A 1 -5.93 7.14 -8.29
N LEU A 2 -6.03 8.47 -8.23
CA LEU A 2 -7.27 9.17 -7.80
C LEU A 2 -8.45 9.10 -8.79
N LYS A 3 -8.45 8.19 -9.76
CA LYS A 3 -9.66 7.89 -10.56
C LYS A 3 -10.51 6.81 -9.87
N ASP A 4 -9.92 6.08 -8.93
CA ASP A 4 -10.60 5.08 -8.14
C ASP A 4 -11.30 5.71 -6.93
N GLU A 5 -12.60 5.47 -6.79
CA GLU A 5 -13.41 6.06 -5.71
C GLU A 5 -13.03 5.55 -4.32
N GLN A 6 -12.56 4.30 -4.20
CA GLN A 6 -12.08 3.78 -2.91
C GLN A 6 -10.78 4.48 -2.52
N VAL A 7 -9.85 4.65 -3.48
CA VAL A 7 -8.59 5.39 -3.25
C VAL A 7 -8.87 6.84 -2.88
N LYS A 8 -9.83 7.51 -3.55
CA LYS A 8 -10.25 8.87 -3.18
C LYS A 8 -10.81 8.93 -1.76
N ARG A 9 -11.66 7.97 -1.37
CA ARG A 9 -12.27 7.92 -0.03
C ARG A 9 -11.21 7.76 1.05
N TRP A 10 -10.29 6.82 0.88
CA TRP A 10 -9.15 6.64 1.79
C TRP A 10 -8.26 7.88 1.84
N TYR A 11 -7.88 8.45 0.69
CA TYR A 11 -7.07 9.67 0.64
C TYR A 11 -7.72 10.81 1.41
N ARG A 12 -9.03 11.04 1.24
CA ARG A 12 -9.77 12.05 2.02
C ARG A 12 -9.75 11.74 3.51
N ASN A 13 -9.86 10.48 3.92
CA ASN A 13 -9.80 10.10 5.33
C ASN A 13 -8.41 10.41 5.93
N VAL A 14 -7.32 10.07 5.23
CA VAL A 14 -5.95 10.37 5.68
C VAL A 14 -5.72 11.89 5.72
N ALA A 15 -6.22 12.61 4.72
CA ALA A 15 -6.07 14.07 4.60
C ALA A 15 -6.77 14.85 5.73
N ARG A 16 -7.78 14.26 6.40
CA ARG A 16 -8.41 14.89 7.58
C ARG A 16 -7.43 15.09 8.74
N GLY A 17 -6.45 14.20 8.88
CA GLY A 17 -5.40 14.33 9.89
C GLY A 17 -4.26 15.23 9.42
N SER A 18 -3.79 15.02 8.19
CA SER A 18 -2.74 15.82 7.58
C SER A 18 -2.75 15.68 6.05
N PRO A 19 -2.92 16.79 5.30
CA PRO A 19 -2.83 16.77 3.83
C PRO A 19 -1.47 16.29 3.31
N ILE A 20 -0.37 16.70 3.98
CA ILE A 20 0.99 16.30 3.61
C ILE A 20 1.16 14.79 3.77
N THR A 21 0.66 14.23 4.88
CA THR A 21 0.70 12.78 5.12
C THR A 21 -0.12 12.04 4.07
N ALA A 22 -1.26 12.58 3.63
CA ALA A 22 -2.08 11.98 2.60
C ALA A 22 -1.37 11.93 1.23
N GLU A 23 -0.65 12.99 0.85
CA GLU A 23 0.16 12.97 -0.38
C GLU A 23 1.29 11.94 -0.32
N VAL A 24 2.01 11.90 0.79
CA VAL A 24 3.09 10.92 1.00
C VAL A 24 2.55 9.49 0.96
N ALA A 25 1.42 9.24 1.64
CA ALA A 25 0.75 7.95 1.61
C ALA A 25 0.30 7.57 0.19
N LEU A 26 -0.25 8.51 -0.58
CA LEU A 26 -0.66 8.25 -1.98
C LEU A 26 0.52 7.88 -2.88
N ARG A 27 1.68 8.54 -2.72
CA ARG A 27 2.90 8.20 -3.47
C ARG A 27 3.40 6.80 -3.11
N ARG A 28 3.45 6.48 -1.82
CA ARG A 28 3.81 5.14 -1.32
C ARG A 28 2.85 4.06 -1.79
N PHE A 29 1.56 4.36 -1.79
CA PHE A 29 0.52 3.46 -2.28
C PHE A 29 0.67 3.18 -3.78
N SER A 30 1.03 4.21 -4.56
CA SER A 30 1.32 4.05 -5.99
C SER A 30 2.49 3.09 -6.20
N ARG A 31 3.58 3.30 -5.45
CA ARG A 31 4.75 2.40 -5.48
C ARG A 31 4.41 0.97 -5.06
N LEU A 32 3.59 0.80 -4.02
CA LEU A 32 3.11 -0.52 -3.58
C LEU A 32 2.29 -1.24 -4.66
N CYS A 33 1.57 -0.52 -5.51
CA CYS A 33 0.84 -1.13 -6.64
C CYS A 33 1.79 -1.59 -7.74
N GLU A 34 2.87 -0.85 -7.98
CA GLU A 34 3.93 -1.25 -8.92
C GLU A 34 4.69 -2.49 -8.43
N LEU A 35 5.15 -2.48 -7.17
CA LEU A 35 5.90 -3.58 -6.57
C LEU A 35 5.09 -4.88 -6.56
N LEU A 36 3.83 -4.80 -6.11
CA LEU A 36 2.96 -5.97 -6.05
C LEU A 36 2.34 -6.35 -7.41
N LYS A 37 2.64 -5.59 -8.50
CA LYS A 37 2.00 -5.75 -9.82
C LYS A 37 0.47 -5.85 -9.74
N MET A 38 -0.13 -5.05 -8.86
CA MET A 38 -1.55 -5.14 -8.51
C MET A 38 -2.27 -3.80 -8.66
N ASN A 39 -3.51 -3.84 -9.18
CA ASN A 39 -4.38 -2.67 -9.21
C ASN A 39 -4.98 -2.39 -7.81
N PRO A 40 -5.15 -1.12 -7.40
CA PRO A 40 -5.87 -0.74 -6.17
C PRO A 40 -7.18 -1.49 -5.91
N LYS A 41 -8.00 -1.76 -6.95
CA LYS A 41 -9.26 -2.51 -6.81
C LYS A 41 -9.05 -3.98 -6.48
N GLU A 42 -8.03 -4.60 -7.07
CA GLU A 42 -7.74 -6.02 -6.89
C GLU A 42 -7.22 -6.31 -5.48
N LYS A 43 -6.61 -5.33 -4.81
CA LYS A 43 -6.04 -5.49 -3.46
C LYS A 43 -7.09 -5.78 -2.39
N VAL A 44 -8.20 -5.03 -2.34
CA VAL A 44 -9.24 -5.24 -1.32
C VAL A 44 -9.98 -6.56 -1.56
N GLU A 45 -10.24 -6.90 -2.82
CA GLU A 45 -10.91 -8.15 -3.17
C GLU A 45 -10.02 -9.37 -2.93
N ARG A 46 -8.73 -9.34 -3.30
CA ARG A 46 -7.80 -10.44 -3.02
C ARG A 46 -7.56 -10.62 -1.53
N ALA A 47 -7.30 -9.55 -0.78
CA ALA A 47 -7.10 -9.64 0.66
C ALA A 47 -8.32 -10.22 1.40
N ARG A 48 -9.54 -10.03 0.86
CA ARG A 48 -10.77 -10.63 1.40
C ARG A 48 -11.01 -12.07 0.96
N LYS A 49 -10.56 -12.45 -0.24
CA LYS A 49 -10.77 -13.79 -0.82
C LYS A 49 -9.71 -14.79 -0.39
N ASP A 50 -8.46 -14.35 -0.32
CA ASP A 50 -7.32 -15.18 0.00
C ASP A 50 -6.28 -14.36 0.77
N LEU A 51 -6.42 -14.38 2.09
CA LEU A 51 -5.54 -13.65 2.99
C LEU A 51 -4.11 -14.22 3.00
N ALA A 52 -3.96 -15.54 2.80
CA ALA A 52 -2.67 -16.20 2.81
C ALA A 52 -1.85 -15.80 1.57
N ASP A 53 -2.40 -15.91 0.36
CA ASP A 53 -1.73 -15.46 -0.87
C ASP A 53 -1.37 -13.97 -0.81
N PHE A 54 -2.21 -13.16 -0.16
CA PHE A 54 -1.92 -11.75 0.01
C PHE A 54 -0.77 -11.51 0.98
N GLN A 55 -0.71 -12.26 2.09
CA GLN A 55 0.38 -12.18 3.06
C GLN A 55 1.72 -12.62 2.45
N ASP A 56 1.74 -13.77 1.76
CA ASP A 56 2.95 -14.29 1.10
C ASP A 56 3.55 -13.24 0.15
N LYS A 57 2.71 -12.55 -0.64
CA LYS A 57 3.17 -11.48 -1.53
C LYS A 57 3.72 -10.24 -0.81
N LEU A 58 3.23 -9.95 0.39
CA LEU A 58 3.80 -8.87 1.19
C LEU A 58 5.18 -9.27 1.73
N GLU A 59 5.34 -10.53 2.13
CA GLU A 59 6.62 -11.07 2.60
C GLU A 59 7.65 -11.17 1.46
N ASP A 60 7.24 -11.61 0.27
CA ASP A 60 8.06 -11.59 -0.95
C ASP A 60 8.52 -10.17 -1.29
N MET A 61 7.61 -9.19 -1.27
CA MET A 61 7.94 -7.79 -1.51
C MET A 61 8.93 -7.24 -0.47
N VAL A 62 8.80 -7.61 0.80
CA VAL A 62 9.75 -7.21 1.84
C VAL A 62 11.13 -7.79 1.53
N SER A 63 11.19 -9.09 1.22
CA SER A 63 12.44 -9.78 0.90
C SER A 63 13.15 -9.16 -0.31
N GLU A 64 12.41 -8.88 -1.39
CA GLU A 64 12.95 -8.21 -2.58
C GLU A 64 13.52 -6.81 -2.24
N LEU A 65 12.84 -6.03 -1.40
CA LEU A 65 13.32 -4.69 -1.01
C LEU A 65 14.56 -4.76 -0.11
N GLU A 66 14.65 -5.77 0.75
CA GLU A 66 15.83 -6.03 1.58
C GLU A 66 17.03 -6.44 0.72
N ASP A 67 16.84 -7.34 -0.25
CA ASP A 67 17.85 -7.75 -1.23
C ASP A 67 18.34 -6.58 -2.10
N GLU A 68 17.44 -5.64 -2.43
CA GLU A 68 17.77 -4.38 -3.10
C GLU A 68 18.51 -3.37 -2.20
N GLY A 69 18.76 -3.69 -0.93
CA GLY A 69 19.43 -2.83 0.05
C GLY A 69 18.61 -1.60 0.47
N LYS A 70 17.27 -1.66 0.37
CA LYS A 70 16.41 -0.55 0.80
C LYS A 70 16.42 -0.40 2.31
N ALA A 71 16.32 0.83 2.79
CA ALA A 71 16.34 1.13 4.22
C ALA A 71 15.14 0.48 4.94
N PRO A 72 15.32 -0.14 6.13
CA PRO A 72 14.21 -0.73 6.89
C PRO A 72 13.08 0.26 7.19
N GLY A 73 13.43 1.52 7.45
CA GLY A 73 12.44 2.58 7.66
C GLY A 73 11.56 2.85 6.44
N TYR A 74 12.09 2.71 5.22
CA TYR A 74 11.34 2.83 3.98
C TYR A 74 10.34 1.68 3.83
N ILE A 75 10.79 0.44 4.06
CA ILE A 75 9.95 -0.76 4.00
C ILE A 75 8.82 -0.68 5.03
N ALA A 76 9.14 -0.31 6.28
CA ALA A 76 8.16 -0.12 7.34
C ALA A 76 7.10 0.92 6.97
N ASP A 77 7.50 1.99 6.30
CA ASP A 77 6.59 3.06 5.86
C ASP A 77 5.67 2.63 4.69
N LEU A 78 6.14 1.74 3.80
CA LEU A 78 5.28 1.07 2.84
C LEU A 78 4.27 0.15 3.57
N MET A 79 4.70 -0.63 4.55
CA MET A 79 3.81 -1.51 5.32
C MET A 79 2.75 -0.74 6.13
N LYS A 80 3.10 0.42 6.70
CA LYS A 80 2.11 1.32 7.32
C LYS A 80 1.07 1.80 6.32
N THR A 81 1.51 2.13 5.11
CA THR A 81 0.61 2.61 4.05
C THR A 81 -0.38 1.52 3.64
N ILE A 82 0.07 0.27 3.46
CA ILE A 82 -0.84 -0.83 3.08
C ILE A 82 -1.80 -1.17 4.21
N LYS A 83 -1.34 -1.15 5.47
CA LYS A 83 -2.19 -1.35 6.65
C LYS A 83 -3.27 -0.27 6.74
N SER A 84 -2.91 1.00 6.56
CA SER A 84 -3.88 2.11 6.56
C SER A 84 -4.92 2.01 5.45
N TRP A 85 -4.60 1.36 4.33
CA TRP A 85 -5.53 1.17 3.22
C TRP A 85 -6.52 0.03 3.48
N LEU A 86 -6.11 -1.01 4.21
CA LEU A 86 -6.95 -2.18 4.49
C LEU A 86 -7.93 -1.97 5.67
N CYS A 87 -7.71 -0.95 6.51
CA CYS A 87 -8.59 -0.57 7.63
C CYS A 87 -9.66 0.46 7.21
#